data_AF-A0AAF0VV43-F1
#
_entry.id   AF-A0AAF0VV43-F1
#
_cell.length_a   1.000
_cell.length_b   1.000
_cell.length_c   1.000
_cell.angle_alpha   90.00
_cell.angle_beta   90.00
_cell.angle_gamma   90.00
#
_symmetry.space_group_name_H-M   'P 1'
#
loop_
_entity.id
_entity.type
_entity.pdbx_description
1 polymer ?
#
loop_
_entity_poly.entity_id
_entity_poly.type
_entity_poly.pdbx_seq_one_letter_code
_entity_poly.pdbx_strand_id
1 'polypeptide(L)' 'MAERNDPPEHPKDAREVTEEQRELQDQLDHRNDDPDAPGAHQSRKQVADET' A
#
# COMPACT_ATOMS: atom_id res chain seq x y z
N MET A 1 24.12 -10.05 -17.52
CA MET A 1 24.63 -9.39 -16.30
C MET A 1 24.01 -10.15 -15.13
N ALA A 2 24.82 -10.77 -14.28
CA ALA A 2 24.32 -11.47 -13.09
C ALA A 2 24.34 -10.46 -11.93
N GLU A 3 23.17 -10.07 -11.47
CA GLU A 3 23.02 -9.26 -10.27
C GLU A 3 23.43 -10.12 -9.07
N ARG A 4 24.58 -9.81 -8.47
CA ARG A 4 25.01 -10.49 -7.24
C ARG A 4 24.17 -9.95 -6.11
N ASN A 5 23.30 -10.81 -5.58
CA ASN A 5 22.55 -10.54 -4.37
C ASN A 5 23.49 -10.83 -3.19
N ASP A 6 24.16 -9.80 -2.70
CA ASP A 6 25.02 -9.83 -1.51
C ASP A 6 24.27 -9.15 -0.35
N PRO A 7 23.33 -9.85 0.33
CA PRO A 7 22.60 -9.27 1.43
C PRO A 7 23.53 -9.08 2.65
N PRO A 8 23.21 -8.14 3.55
CA PRO A 8 24.02 -7.90 4.74
C PRO A 8 24.04 -9.12 5.68
N GLU A 9 25.15 -9.31 6.40
CA GLU A 9 25.33 -10.42 7.37
C GLU A 9 24.23 -10.50 8.43
N HIS A 10 23.66 -9.35 8.78
CA HIS A 10 22.48 -9.22 9.63
C HIS A 10 21.39 -8.48 8.86
N PRO A 11 20.42 -9.20 8.24
CA PRO A 11 19.28 -8.56 7.60
C PRO A 11 18.43 -7.85 8.66
N LYS A 12 17.87 -6.70 8.29
CA LYS A 12 16.86 -6.01 9.10
C LYS A 12 15.66 -6.94 9.29
N ASP A 13 14.98 -6.84 10.43
CA ASP A 13 13.76 -7.61 10.68
C ASP A 13 12.68 -7.19 9.68
N ALA A 14 12.30 -8.11 8.79
CA ALA A 14 11.29 -7.86 7.75
C ALA A 14 9.86 -7.69 8.31
N ARG A 15 9.66 -7.90 9.61
CA ARG A 15 8.40 -7.59 10.30
C ARG A 15 8.28 -6.12 10.67
N GLU A 16 9.39 -5.38 10.66
CA GLU A 16 9.42 -3.94 10.90
C GLU A 16 9.24 -3.18 9.58
N VAL A 17 8.35 -2.19 9.58
CA VAL A 17 8.21 -1.26 8.45
C VAL A 17 9.37 -0.26 8.44
N THR A 18 9.86 0.09 7.26
CA THR A 18 10.82 1.18 7.14
C THR A 18 10.15 2.54 7.36
N GLU A 19 10.94 3.58 7.66
CA GLU A 19 10.41 4.93 7.84
C GLU A 19 9.71 5.44 6.57
N GLU A 20 10.33 5.23 5.39
CA GLU A 20 9.73 5.57 4.10
C GLU A 20 8.40 4.84 3.85
N GLN A 21 8.31 3.56 4.27
CA GLN A 21 7.07 2.79 4.16
C GLN A 21 5.99 3.32 5.11
N ARG A 22 6.36 3.76 6.32
CA ARG A 22 5.45 4.39 7.27
C ARG A 22 4.90 5.70 6.72
N GLU A 23 5.77 6.59 6.24
CA GLU A 23 5.36 7.86 5.65
C GLU A 23 4.47 7.66 4.41
N LEU A 24 4.73 6.63 3.60
CA LEU A 24 3.88 6.28 2.46
C LEU A 24 2.51 5.76 2.91
N GLN A 25 2.48 4.92 3.94
CA GLN A 25 1.23 4.41 4.52
C GLN A 25 0.37 5.56 5.08
N ASP A 26 0.96 6.49 5.83
CA ASP A 26 0.25 7.65 6.35
C ASP A 26 -0.36 8.49 5.22
N GLN A 27 0.38 8.71 4.13
CA GLN A 27 -0.15 9.40 2.95
C GLN A 27 -1.31 8.64 2.28
N LEU A 28 -1.29 7.31 2.28
CA LEU A 28 -2.32 6.46 1.68
C LEU A 28 -3.58 6.39 2.54
N ASP A 29 -3.45 6.32 3.86
CA ASP A 29 -4.58 6.25 4.78
C ASP A 29 -5.44 7.53 4.70
N HIS A 30 -4.80 8.69 4.50
CA HIS A 30 -5.48 9.97 4.26
C HIS A 30 -6.08 10.13 2.85
N ARG A 31 -5.81 9.22 1.89
CA ARG A 31 -6.45 9.30 0.56
C ARG A 31 -7.93 8.96 0.58
N ASN A 32 -8.43 8.29 1.63
CA ASN A 32 -9.86 8.01 1.77
C ASN A 32 -10.67 9.24 2.24
N ASP A 33 -9.99 10.32 2.63
CA ASP A 33 -10.60 11.61 2.92
C ASP A 33 -10.84 12.45 1.64
N ASP A 34 -10.39 11.96 0.48
CA ASP A 34 -10.65 12.60 -0.81
C ASP A 34 -12.08 12.26 -1.29
N PRO A 35 -13.03 13.23 -1.29
CA PRO A 35 -14.39 12.98 -1.76
C PRO A 35 -14.45 12.62 -3.24
N ASP A 36 -13.41 12.93 -4.02
CA ASP A 36 -13.28 12.61 -5.45
C ASP A 36 -12.49 11.31 -5.69
N ALA A 37 -12.13 10.57 -4.63
CA ALA A 37 -11.40 9.31 -4.78
C ALA A 37 -12.16 8.29 -5.64
N PRO A 38 -11.45 7.46 -6.45
CA PRO A 38 -12.08 6.40 -7.21
C PRO A 38 -12.77 5.41 -6.25
N GLY A 39 -14.11 5.37 -6.29
CA GLY A 39 -14.91 4.57 -5.36
C GLY A 39 -15.62 5.37 -4.27
N ALA A 40 -15.27 6.64 -4.05
CA ALA A 40 -15.89 7.51 -3.02
C ALA A 40 -17.41 7.67 -3.18
N HIS A 41 -17.90 7.57 -4.42
CA HIS A 41 -19.33 7.62 -4.73
C HIS A 41 -19.92 6.27 -5.11
N GLN A 42 -19.15 5.18 -5.03
CA GLN A 42 -19.64 3.85 -5.37
C GLN A 42 -20.35 3.21 -4.18
N SER A 43 -21.66 3.01 -4.33
CA SER A 43 -22.51 2.26 -3.43
C SER A 43 -22.57 0.79 -3.87
N ARG A 44 -22.78 -0.13 -2.93
CA ARG A 44 -23.07 -1.56 -3.20
C ARG A 44 -24.22 -1.80 -4.20
N LYS A 45 -25.05 -0.79 -4.47
CA LYS A 45 -26.13 -0.83 -5.47
C LYS A 45 -25.65 -0.54 -6.91
N GLN A 46 -24.46 0.02 -7.06
CA GLN A 46 -23.84 0.39 -8.34
C GLN A 46 -22.81 -0.65 -8.80
N VAL A 47 -22.50 -1.63 -7.95
CA VAL A 47 -21.68 -2.80 -8.30
C VAL A 47 -22.64 -3.92 -8.68
N ALA A 48 -22.41 -4.55 -9.83
CA ALA A 48 -23.19 -5.72 -10.23
C ALA A 48 -22.90 -6.86 -9.25
N ASP A 49 -23.95 -7.54 -8.79
CA ASP A 49 -23.79 -8.73 -7.94
C ASP A 49 -23.29 -9.87 -8.84
N GLU A 50 -22.05 -10.31 -8.62
CA GLU A 50 -21.46 -11.43 -9.35
C GLU A 50 -21.98 -12.73 -8.72
N THR A 51 -23.15 -13.18 -9.18
CA THR A 51 -23.73 -14.50 -8.84
C THR A 51 -23.22 -15.62 -9.74
#